data_AF-A0A6S7KLG0-F1
#
_entry.id   AF-A0A6S7KLG0-F1
#
_cell.length_a   1.000
_cell.length_b   1.000
_cell.length_c   1.000
_cell.angle_alpha   90.00
_cell.angle_beta   90.00
_cell.angle_gamma   90.00
#
_symmetry.space_group_name_H-M   'P 1'
#
loop_
_entity.id
_entity.type
_entity.pdbx_description
1 polymer ?
#
loop_
_entity_poly.entity_id
_entity_poly.type
_entity_poly.pdbx_seq_one_letter_code
_entity_poly.pdbx_strand_id
1 'polypeptide(L)' 'VLLVSSSKVPNKWVVPSGGVEPDEDFATAALREVAEEAGVKGTLGRFLGTFE' A
#
# COMPACT_ATOMS: atom_id res chain seq x y z
N VAL A 1 -5.29 9.53 -7.53
CA VAL A 1 -4.59 8.79 -6.45
C VAL A 1 -5.61 8.52 -5.34
N LEU A 2 -5.64 7.31 -4.77
CA LEU A 2 -6.52 6.93 -3.66
C LEU A 2 -5.68 6.91 -2.37
N LEU A 3 -6.20 7.48 -1.29
CA LEU A 3 -5.54 7.56 0.01
C LEU A 3 -6.46 6.94 1.09
N VAL A 4 -5.85 6.48 2.18
CA VAL A 4 -6.54 5.95 3.36
C VAL A 4 -6.24 6.81 4.57
N SER A 5 -7.13 6.80 5.57
CA SER A 5 -6.90 7.52 6.83
C SER A 5 -5.82 6.83 7.66
N SER A 6 -4.88 7.60 8.20
CA SER A 6 -3.82 7.05 9.05
C SER A 6 -4.37 6.47 10.35
N SER A 7 -3.95 5.26 10.70
CA SER A 7 -4.24 4.61 11.99
C SER A 7 -3.47 5.23 13.16
N LYS A 8 -2.31 5.84 12.90
CA LYS A 8 -1.42 6.42 13.94
C LYS A 8 -1.68 7.89 14.19
N VAL A 9 -2.07 8.65 13.16
CA VAL A 9 -2.26 10.10 13.26
C VAL A 9 -3.66 10.48 12.79
N PRO A 10 -4.59 10.78 13.71
CA PRO A 10 -5.94 11.18 13.37
C PRO A 10 -5.97 12.35 12.38
N ASN A 11 -6.96 12.36 11.49
CA ASN A 11 -7.17 13.39 10.48
C ASN A 11 -6.03 13.56 9.45
N LYS A 12 -5.14 12.57 9.30
CA LYS A 12 -4.16 12.52 8.19
C LYS A 12 -4.52 11.43 7.18
N TRP A 13 -4.20 11.72 5.92
CA TRP A 13 -4.31 10.79 4.81
C TRP A 13 -2.93 10.27 4.43
N VAL A 14 -2.83 8.98 4.12
CA VAL A 14 -1.60 8.30 3.73
C VAL A 14 -1.84 7.45 2.48
N VAL A 15 -0.76 7.15 1.76
CA VAL A 15 -0.78 6.12 0.71
C VAL A 15 -0.94 4.76 1.40
N PRO A 16 -1.81 3.86 0.90
CA PRO A 16 -1.90 2.52 1.42
C PRO A 16 -0.54 1.83 1.39
N SER A 17 -0.12 1.27 2.52
CA SER A 17 1.22 0.72 2.66
C SER A 17 1.32 -0.19 3.86
N GLY A 18 2.17 -1.21 3.77
CA GLY A 18 2.54 -2.02 4.91
C GLY A 18 3.82 -2.80 4.67
N GLY A 19 4.02 -3.83 5.50
CA GLY A 19 5.24 -4.63 5.48
C GLY A 19 5.21 -5.65 4.34
N VAL A 20 6.40 -6.06 3.89
CA VAL A 20 6.53 -7.25 3.06
C VAL A 20 6.61 -8.46 3.99
N GLU A 21 5.76 -9.46 3.76
CA GLU A 21 5.75 -10.69 4.54
C GLU A 21 6.92 -11.62 4.18
N PRO A 22 7.28 -12.61 5.03
CA PRO A 22 8.26 -13.63 4.66
C PRO A 22 7.83 -14.34 3.36
N ASP A 23 8.80 -14.55 2.46
CA ASP A 23 8.60 -15.19 1.15
C ASP A 23 7.66 -14.41 0.19
N GLU A 24 7.31 -13.15 0.51
CA GLU A 24 6.53 -12.25 -0.34
C GLU A 24 7.45 -11.29 -1.13
N ASP A 25 7.11 -10.96 -2.38
CA ASP A 25 7.79 -9.91 -3.13
C ASP A 25 7.09 -8.54 -2.96
N PHE A 26 7.81 -7.46 -3.27
CA PHE A 26 7.26 -6.09 -3.13
C PHE A 26 5.99 -5.84 -3.95
N ALA A 27 5.85 -6.51 -5.09
CA ALA A 27 4.70 -6.36 -5.98
C ALA A 27 3.44 -6.99 -5.35
N THR A 28 3.60 -8.17 -4.78
CA THR A 28 2.56 -8.93 -4.08
C THR A 28 2.14 -8.20 -2.82
N ALA A 29 3.11 -7.73 -2.03
CA ALA A 29 2.85 -6.92 -0.84
C ALA A 29 2.05 -5.65 -1.20
N ALA A 30 2.46 -4.91 -2.24
CA ALA A 30 1.75 -3.70 -2.65
C ALA A 30 0.29 -3.96 -3.07
N LEU A 31 0.02 -5.08 -3.75
CA LEU A 31 -1.35 -5.46 -4.14
C LEU A 31 -2.19 -5.91 -2.93
N ARG A 32 -1.60 -6.68 -2.01
CA ARG A 32 -2.25 -7.12 -0.77
C ARG A 32 -2.62 -5.93 0.11
N GLU A 33 -1.67 -5.05 0.40
CA GLU A 33 -1.86 -3.88 1.28
C GLU A 33 -2.94 -2.92 0.73
N VAL A 34 -2.96 -2.68 -0.59
CA VAL A 34 -4.02 -1.86 -1.20
C VAL A 34 -5.40 -2.51 -1.05
N ALA A 35 -5.49 -3.84 -1.15
CA ALA A 35 -6.75 -4.55 -0.93
C ALA A 35 -7.19 -4.51 0.54
N GLU A 36 -6.26 -4.65 1.48
CA GLU A 36 -6.52 -4.65 2.93
C GLU A 36 -6.92 -3.26 3.45
N GLU A 37 -6.16 -2.22 3.11
CA GLU A 37 -6.38 -0.88 3.68
C GLU A 37 -7.39 -0.05 2.89
N ALA A 38 -7.44 -0.21 1.57
CA ALA A 38 -8.28 0.62 0.69
C ALA A 38 -9.47 -0.13 0.08
N GLY A 39 -9.55 -1.45 0.23
CA GLY A 39 -10.69 -2.25 -0.23
C GLY A 39 -10.85 -2.32 -1.75
N VAL A 40 -9.78 -2.08 -2.52
CA VAL A 40 -9.81 -2.03 -3.99
C VAL A 40 -8.82 -3.00 -4.62
N LYS A 41 -9.06 -3.34 -5.89
CA LYS A 41 -8.16 -4.17 -6.72
C LYS A 41 -7.88 -3.45 -8.05
N GLY A 42 -6.75 -3.76 -8.67
CA GLY A 42 -6.35 -3.18 -9.95
C GLY A 42 -5.18 -3.92 -10.60
N THR A 43 -4.69 -3.38 -11.72
CA THR A 43 -3.53 -3.90 -12.42
C THR A 43 -2.27 -3.18 -11.94
N LEU A 44 -1.27 -3.94 -11.50
CA LEU A 44 0.00 -3.37 -11.06
C LEU A 44 0.72 -2.69 -12.23
N GLY A 45 1.14 -1.44 -12.02
CA GLY A 45 1.89 -0.65 -12.99
C GLY A 45 3.40 -0.82 -12.84
N ARG A 46 4.15 0.16 -13.35
CA ARG A 46 5.62 0.20 -13.19
C ARG A 46 6.01 0.48 -11.73
N PHE A 47 7.14 -0.07 -11.31
CA PHE A 47 7.82 0.33 -10.07
C PHE A 47 8.27 1.80 -10.18
N LEU A 48 7.84 2.64 -9.23
CA LEU A 48 8.16 4.07 -9.26
C LEU A 48 9.51 4.41 -8.61
N GLY A 49 9.98 3.59 -7.68
CA GLY A 49 11.24 3.79 -6.97
C GLY A 49 11.19 3.34 -5.52
N THR A 50 12.35 3.34 -4.87
CA THR A 50 12.49 3.22 -3.41
C THR A 50 12.51 4.61 -2.80
N PHE A 51 11.73 4.83 -1.75
CA PHE A 51 11.64 6.10 -1.04
C PHE A 51 11.96 5.86 0.44
N GLU A 52 12.79 6.73 1.02
CA GLU A 52 13.19 6.72 2.44
C GLU A 52 12.33 7.68 3.27
#